data_AF-X0V2Z4-F1
#
_entry.id   AF-X0V2Z4-F1
#
_cell.length_a   1.000
_cell.length_b   1.000
_cell.length_c   1.000
_cell.angle_alpha   90.00
_cell.angle_beta   90.00
_cell.angle_gamma   90.00
#
_symmetry.space_group_name_H-M   'P 1'
#
loop_
_entity.id
_entity.type
_entity.pdbx_description
1 polymer ?
#
loop_
_entity_poly.entity_id
_entity_poly.type
_entity_poly.pdbx_seq_one_letter_code
_entity_poly.pdbx_strand_id
1 'polypeptide(L)'
;MGFLKINLNIVFLILFAVMTMSGADAATIYVNDDAIGANNGFSWMDAFTELQSALDIATSGDQIWVAAGTYLPDYDVGGGT
;
A
#
# COMPACT_ATOMS: atom_id res chain seq x y z
N MET A 1 22.49 -13.25 36.91
CA MET A 1 21.65 -12.94 35.73
C MET A 1 20.23 -13.40 36.05
N GLY A 2 19.41 -12.51 36.63
CA GLY A 2 18.07 -12.88 37.09
C GLY A 2 17.10 -12.86 35.91
N PHE A 3 16.48 -14.00 35.58
CA PHE A 3 15.44 -14.05 34.57
C PHE A 3 14.17 -13.38 35.10
N LEU A 4 13.68 -12.38 34.36
CA LEU A 4 12.41 -11.72 34.65
C LEU A 4 11.26 -12.74 34.51
N LYS A 5 10.42 -12.90 35.53
CA LYS A 5 9.25 -13.78 35.50
C LYS A 5 8.10 -13.05 34.81
N ILE A 6 7.81 -13.42 33.56
CA ILE A 6 6.70 -12.85 32.78
C ILE A 6 5.38 -13.54 33.19
N ASN A 7 4.34 -12.76 33.49
CA ASN A 7 3.05 -13.28 33.94
C ASN A 7 2.25 -13.91 32.78
N LEU A 8 1.59 -15.05 33.04
CA LEU A 8 0.82 -15.78 32.02
C LEU A 8 -0.33 -14.95 31.42
N ASN A 9 -0.97 -14.08 32.21
CA ASN A 9 -1.97 -13.14 31.70
C ASN A 9 -1.37 -12.12 30.72
N ILE A 10 -0.11 -11.71 30.92
CA ILE A 10 0.59 -10.80 30.00
C ILE A 10 0.90 -11.54 28.69
N VAL A 11 1.27 -12.83 28.77
CA VAL A 11 1.45 -13.68 27.58
C VAL A 11 0.14 -13.81 26.79
N PHE A 12 -1.00 -14.00 27.48
CA PHE A 12 -2.31 -14.10 26.83
C PHE A 12 -2.75 -12.79 26.16
N LEU A 13 -2.47 -11.64 26.79
CA LEU A 13 -2.73 -10.32 26.20
C LEU A 13 -1.84 -10.04 24.99
N ILE A 14 -0.58 -10.45 25.03
CA ILE A 14 0.34 -10.34 23.88
C ILE A 14 -0.15 -11.24 22.73
N LEU A 15 -0.55 -12.48 23.01
CA LEU A 15 -1.08 -13.41 22.00
C LEU A 15 -2.40 -12.91 21.40
N PHE A 16 -3.29 -12.33 22.20
CA PHE A 16 -4.55 -11.76 21.73
C PHE A 16 -4.33 -10.52 20.86
N ALA A 17 -3.36 -9.65 21.23
CA ALA A 17 -3.00 -8.47 20.45
C ALA A 17 -2.31 -8.81 19.11
N VAL A 18 -1.61 -9.95 19.01
CA VAL A 18 -0.95 -10.41 17.76
C VAL A 18 -1.94 -11.04 16.77
N MET A 19 -3.14 -11.46 17.21
CA MET A 19 -4.17 -12.07 16.36
C MET A 19 -5.06 -11.09 15.57
N THR A 20 -4.85 -9.77 15.70
CA THR A 20 -5.71 -8.76 15.02
C THR A 20 -5.21 -8.32 13.65
N MET A 21 -4.12 -8.91 13.14
CA MET A 21 -3.63 -8.64 11.79
C MET A 21 -4.60 -9.29 10.80
N SER A 22 -5.61 -8.52 10.41
CA SER A 22 -6.66 -8.86 9.45
C SER A 22 -6.02 -9.17 8.11
N GLY A 23 -6.56 -10.14 7.37
CA GLY A 23 -6.07 -10.51 6.04
C GLY A 23 -5.96 -9.27 5.15
N ALA A 24 -4.91 -9.23 4.32
CA ALA A 24 -4.81 -8.24 3.27
C ALA A 24 -5.98 -8.45 2.30
N ASP A 25 -7.09 -7.74 2.50
CA ASP A 25 -8.06 -7.54 1.45
C ASP A 25 -7.35 -6.78 0.33
N ALA A 26 -7.46 -7.29 -0.90
CA ALA A 26 -6.95 -6.65 -2.10
C ALA A 26 -7.32 -5.17 -2.13
N ALA A 27 -6.32 -4.28 -2.14
CA ALA A 27 -6.54 -2.85 -2.17
C ALA A 27 -7.04 -2.42 -3.55
N THR A 28 -7.91 -1.39 -3.57
CA THR A 28 -8.21 -0.65 -4.80
C THR A 28 -7.39 0.62 -4.81
N ILE A 29 -6.50 0.74 -5.78
CA ILE A 29 -5.60 1.88 -5.98
C ILE A 29 -6.13 2.70 -7.16
N TYR A 30 -6.29 4.00 -6.98
CA TYR A 30 -6.83 4.90 -8.01
C TYR A 30 -5.72 5.67 -8.72
N VAL A 31 -5.84 5.79 -10.04
CA VAL A 31 -4.95 6.58 -10.90
C VAL A 31 -5.77 7.55 -11.73
N ASN A 32 -5.45 8.83 -11.65
CA ASN A 32 -6.05 9.90 -12.44
C ASN A 32 -5.05 11.05 -12.58
N ASP A 33 -4.64 11.34 -13.81
CA ASP A 33 -3.67 12.38 -14.17
C ASP A 33 -4.17 13.80 -13.84
N ASP A 34 -5.50 13.99 -13.77
CA ASP A 34 -6.12 15.26 -13.38
C ASP A 34 -6.40 15.36 -11.85
N ALA A 35 -5.93 14.40 -11.05
CA ALA A 35 -6.13 14.45 -9.59
C ALA A 35 -5.35 15.60 -8.93
N ILE A 36 -5.99 16.25 -7.96
CA ILE A 36 -5.42 17.43 -7.25
C ILE A 36 -5.23 17.20 -5.75
N GLY A 37 -5.64 16.03 -5.25
CA GLY A 37 -5.60 15.68 -3.83
C GLY A 37 -4.23 15.20 -3.37
N ALA A 38 -4.23 14.31 -2.38
CA ALA A 38 -3.03 13.91 -1.65
C ALA A 38 -2.06 13.00 -2.44
N ASN A 39 -2.40 12.59 -3.66
CA ASN A 39 -1.57 11.72 -4.53
C ASN A 39 -1.12 10.42 -3.83
N ASN A 40 -2.06 9.73 -3.18
CA ASN A 40 -1.82 8.52 -2.39
C ASN A 40 -2.59 7.28 -2.89
N GLY A 41 -3.46 7.44 -3.89
CA GLY A 41 -4.17 6.33 -4.53
C GLY A 41 -5.35 5.77 -3.75
N PHE A 42 -5.79 6.37 -2.63
CA PHE A 42 -6.88 5.82 -1.80
C PHE A 42 -8.29 6.22 -2.24
N SER A 43 -8.41 7.24 -3.10
CA SER A 43 -9.70 7.72 -3.63
C SER A 43 -9.49 8.36 -5.00
N TRP A 44 -10.57 8.63 -5.74
CA TRP A 44 -10.47 9.40 -7.00
C TRP A 44 -9.93 10.83 -6.80
N MET A 45 -10.21 11.46 -5.65
CA MET A 45 -9.69 12.80 -5.34
C MET A 45 -8.20 12.76 -5.06
N ASP A 46 -7.76 11.72 -4.34
CA ASP A 46 -6.37 11.53 -3.90
C ASP A 46 -5.61 10.53 -4.78
N ALA A 47 -6.10 10.27 -6.00
CA ALA A 47 -5.53 9.29 -6.91
C ALA A 47 -4.08 9.62 -7.26
N PHE A 48 -3.29 8.61 -7.62
CA PHE A 48 -1.98 8.85 -8.20
C PHE A 48 -2.13 9.55 -9.56
N THR A 49 -1.35 10.61 -9.79
CA THR A 49 -1.29 11.28 -11.10
C THR A 49 -0.46 10.50 -12.13
N GLU A 50 0.35 9.56 -11.66
CA GLU A 50 1.21 8.71 -12.48
C GLU A 50 0.87 7.23 -12.29
N LEU A 51 0.68 6.49 -13.40
CA LEU A 51 0.39 5.06 -13.35
C LEU A 51 1.54 4.26 -12.73
N GLN A 52 2.79 4.70 -12.94
CA GLN A 52 3.96 4.01 -12.41
C GLN A 52 3.98 3.99 -10.87
N SER A 53 3.58 5.09 -10.21
CA SER A 53 3.50 5.14 -8.75
C SER A 53 2.53 4.11 -8.17
N ALA A 54 1.40 3.87 -8.84
CA ALA A 54 0.45 2.83 -8.45
C ALA A 54 1.01 1.42 -8.67
N LEU A 55 1.70 1.20 -9.79
CA LEU A 55 2.35 -0.10 -10.10
C LEU A 55 3.46 -0.44 -9.10
N ASP A 56 4.23 0.55 -8.64
CA ASP A 56 5.35 0.34 -7.72
C ASP A 56 4.90 -0.14 -6.33
N ILE A 57 3.69 0.25 -5.90
CA ILE A 57 3.15 -0.14 -4.58
C ILE A 57 2.20 -1.33 -4.62
N ALA A 58 1.64 -1.65 -5.80
CA ALA A 58 0.66 -2.70 -5.96
C ALA A 58 1.28 -4.07 -5.67
N THR A 59 0.54 -4.89 -4.92
CA THR A 59 0.91 -6.26 -4.59
C THR A 59 -0.10 -7.25 -5.17
N SER A 60 0.22 -8.54 -5.10
CA SER A 60 -0.63 -9.59 -5.67
C SER A 60 -2.02 -9.56 -5.04
N GLY A 61 -3.03 -9.30 -5.87
CA GLY A 61 -4.44 -9.24 -5.49
C GLY A 61 -5.02 -7.84 -5.65
N ASP A 62 -4.19 -6.79 -5.57
CA ASP A 62 -4.64 -5.41 -5.68
C ASP A 62 -5.24 -5.12 -7.07
N GLN A 63 -6.17 -4.16 -7.10
CA GLN A 63 -6.78 -3.65 -8.32
C GLN A 63 -6.34 -2.21 -8.52
N ILE A 64 -5.89 -1.88 -9.73
CA ILE A 64 -5.58 -0.51 -10.13
C ILE A 64 -6.71 -0.02 -11.02
N TRP A 65 -7.45 0.99 -10.56
CA TRP A 65 -8.53 1.64 -11.29
C TRP A 65 -8.01 2.94 -11.89
N VAL A 66 -8.03 3.01 -13.22
CA VAL A 66 -7.42 4.12 -13.97
C VAL A 66 -8.54 4.93 -14.63
N ALA A 67 -8.50 6.26 -14.46
CA ALA A 67 -9.36 7.17 -15.18
C ALA A 67 -9.08 7.11 -16.69
N ALA A 68 -10.02 7.58 -17.51
CA ALA A 68 -9.77 7.70 -18.94
C ALA A 68 -8.71 8.80 -19.17
N GLY A 69 -7.60 8.46 -19.80
CA GLY A 69 -6.47 9.38 -19.99
C GLY A 69 -5.35 8.73 -20.79
N THR A 70 -4.25 9.46 -20.95
CA THR A 70 -3.04 8.95 -21.61
C THR A 70 -1.92 8.86 -20.58
N TYR A 71 -1.55 7.64 -20.19
CA TYR A 71 -0.48 7.38 -19.21
C TYR A 71 0.74 6.85 -19.95
N LEU A 72 1.81 7.64 -19.98
CA LEU A 72 3.06 7.26 -20.63
C LEU A 72 3.91 6.40 -19.66
N PRO A 73 4.59 5.35 -20.13
CA PRO A 73 5.57 4.63 -19.33
C PRO A 73 6.74 5.57 -19.00
N ASP A 74 7.07 5.73 -17.71
CA ASP A 74 8.22 6.54 -17.26
C ASP A 74 9.50 5.70 -17.04
N TYR A 75 9.58 4.50 -17.62
CA TYR A 75 10.85 3.79 -17.64
C TYR A 75 11.78 4.45 -18.67
N ASP A 76 12.63 5.37 -18.22
CA ASP A 76 13.88 5.63 -18.92
C ASP A 76 14.74 4.36 -18.87
N VAL A 77 14.60 3.51 -19.90
CA VAL A 77 15.49 2.36 -20.11
C VAL A 77 16.90 2.77 -20.58
N GLY A 78 17.23 4.07 -20.54
CA GLY A 78 18.47 4.68 -21.00
C GLY A 78 19.50 5.04 -19.93
N GLY A 79 19.47 4.44 -18.74
CA GLY A 79 20.43 4.71 -17.66
C GLY A 79 21.70 3.85 -17.68
N GLY A 80 22.34 3.68 -18.82
CA GLY A 80 23.69 3.12 -18.91
C GLY A 80 24.75 4.19 -18.62
N THR A 81 24.90 4.61 -17.36
CA THR A 81 26.09 5.30 -16.84
C THR A 81 26.28 5.01 -15.35
#